data_AF-A0A3C0W5S7-F1
#
_entry.id   AF-A0A3C0W5S7-F1
#
_cell.length_a   1.000
_cell.length_b   1.000
_cell.length_c   1.000
_cell.angle_alpha   90.00
_cell.angle_beta   90.00
_cell.angle_gamma   90.00
#
_symmetry.space_group_name_H-M   'P 1'
#
loop_
_entity.id
_entity.type
_entity.pdbx_description
1 polymer ?
#
loop_
_entity_poly.entity_id
_entity_poly.type
_entity_poly.pdbx_seq_one_letter_code
_entity_poly.pdbx_strand_id
1 'polypeptide(L)'
;MAFIRRLPCVSCGSPGPCDAAHLRAGDLNIGKRPTGKAEKPSDRWTTPLCRDCHSRQHTSAELAFWQALGIDPFDLCQALYAVSGDTTAAEAIIRDARRAGAQT
;
A
#
# COMPACT_ATOMS: atom_id res chain seq x y z
N MET A 1 -7.23 3.87 -9.68
CA MET A 1 -6.34 4.58 -8.71
C MET A 1 -6.85 5.92 -8.14
N ALA A 2 -7.87 6.61 -8.69
CA ALA A 2 -8.28 7.93 -8.15
C ALA A 2 -8.74 7.88 -6.68
N PHE A 3 -9.35 6.77 -6.26
CA PHE A 3 -9.73 6.50 -4.87
C PHE A 3 -8.51 6.46 -3.93
N ILE A 4 -7.52 5.62 -4.23
CA ILE A 4 -6.29 5.46 -3.42
C ILE A 4 -5.57 6.79 -3.19
N ARG A 5 -5.51 7.66 -4.20
CA ARG A 5 -4.81 8.96 -4.08
C ARG A 5 -5.43 9.93 -3.08
N ARG A 6 -6.69 9.70 -2.68
CA ARG A 6 -7.42 10.51 -1.70
C ARG A 6 -7.27 10.01 -0.27
N LEU A 7 -6.72 8.80 -0.09
CA LEU A 7 -6.53 8.20 1.22
C LEU A 7 -5.25 8.73 1.89
N PRO A 8 -5.21 8.76 3.23
CA PRO A 8 -4.00 9.15 3.95
C PRO A 8 -2.85 8.16 3.71
N CYS A 9 -1.62 8.65 3.80
CA CYS A 9 -0.43 7.83 3.65
C CYS A 9 -0.40 6.72 4.69
N VAL A 10 -0.33 5.47 4.26
CA VAL A 10 -0.32 4.32 5.19
C VAL A 10 0.97 4.24 6.00
N SER A 11 2.06 4.86 5.56
CA SER A 11 3.32 4.87 6.31
C SER A 11 3.31 5.96 7.40
N CYS A 12 3.14 7.24 7.02
CA CYS A 12 3.30 8.36 7.95
C CYS A 12 1.98 9.02 8.40
N GLY A 13 0.85 8.70 7.76
CA GLY A 13 -0.44 9.30 8.08
C GLY A 13 -0.74 10.66 7.45
N SER A 14 0.16 11.18 6.60
CA SER A 14 -0.09 12.44 5.89
C SER A 14 -1.43 12.39 5.13
N PRO A 15 -2.29 13.42 5.22
CA PRO A 15 -3.64 13.41 4.66
C PRO A 15 -3.70 13.44 3.12
N GLY A 16 -2.57 13.69 2.44
CA GLY A 16 -2.46 13.65 0.99
C GLY A 16 -2.24 15.03 0.31
N PRO A 17 -2.25 15.09 -1.03
CA PRO A 17 -2.53 13.97 -1.94
C PRO A 17 -1.44 12.89 -1.91
N CYS A 18 -1.86 11.62 -1.93
CA CYS A 18 -0.97 10.47 -1.98
C CYS A 18 -0.82 9.95 -3.42
N ASP A 19 0.29 9.26 -3.67
CA ASP A 19 0.47 8.44 -4.85
C ASP A 19 -0.25 7.10 -4.68
N ALA A 20 -0.68 6.52 -5.82
CA ALA A 20 -1.08 5.12 -5.87
C ALA A 20 0.17 4.25 -6.09
N ALA A 21 0.81 3.88 -5.00
CA ALA A 21 2.02 3.07 -5.00
C ALA A 21 1.66 1.62 -5.34
N HIS A 22 2.24 1.07 -6.41
CA HIS A 22 1.91 -0.29 -6.84
C HIS A 22 2.89 -1.30 -6.24
N LEU A 23 2.34 -2.38 -5.71
CA LEU A 23 3.12 -3.51 -5.24
C LEU A 23 3.57 -4.38 -6.42
N ARG A 24 4.88 -4.45 -6.63
CA ARG A 24 5.48 -5.25 -7.71
C ARG A 24 5.89 -6.65 -7.27
N ALA A 25 6.23 -6.82 -6.00
CA ALA A 25 6.58 -8.09 -5.38
C ALA A 25 5.50 -9.14 -5.62
N GLY A 26 5.91 -10.39 -5.81
CA GLY A 26 5.00 -11.52 -5.93
C GLY A 26 4.84 -12.23 -4.59
N ASP A 27 3.68 -12.85 -4.41
CA ASP A 27 3.43 -13.87 -3.42
C ASP A 27 2.57 -14.97 -4.07
N LEU A 28 3.19 -16.13 -4.30
CA LEU A 28 2.55 -17.24 -4.99
C LEU A 28 1.49 -17.94 -4.12
N ASN A 29 1.57 -17.83 -2.79
CA ASN A 29 0.60 -18.45 -1.89
C ASN A 29 -0.80 -17.84 -2.07
N ILE A 30 -0.86 -16.57 -2.45
CA ILE A 30 -2.10 -15.82 -2.72
C ILE A 30 -2.34 -15.61 -4.23
N GLY A 31 -1.59 -16.32 -5.08
CA GLY A 31 -1.73 -16.24 -6.53
C GLY A 31 -1.28 -14.92 -7.17
N LYS A 32 -0.52 -14.09 -6.45
CA LYS A 32 0.04 -12.85 -7.01
C LYS A 32 1.42 -13.13 -7.60
N ARG A 33 1.51 -13.21 -8.92
CA ARG A 33 2.82 -13.25 -9.59
C ARG A 33 3.58 -11.91 -9.44
N PRO A 34 4.93 -11.93 -9.47
CA PRO A 34 5.71 -10.71 -9.57
C PRO A 34 5.41 -9.96 -10.87
N THR A 35 5.45 -8.64 -10.83
CA THR A 35 5.17 -7.77 -11.98
C THR A 35 6.46 -7.34 -12.68
N GLY A 36 6.64 -7.74 -13.94
CA GLY A 36 7.86 -7.45 -14.72
C GLY A 36 8.07 -5.95 -14.95
N LYS A 37 9.31 -5.46 -15.08
CA LYS A 37 9.64 -4.01 -15.06
C LYS A 37 8.87 -3.15 -16.09
N ALA A 38 8.58 -3.68 -17.27
CA ALA A 38 7.83 -2.99 -18.33
C ALA A 38 6.30 -3.18 -18.23
N GLU A 39 5.84 -3.92 -17.23
CA GLU A 39 4.44 -4.26 -17.06
C GLU A 39 3.78 -3.29 -16.06
N LYS A 40 2.57 -2.84 -16.42
CA LYS A 40 1.70 -2.07 -15.53
C LYS A 40 1.07 -3.01 -14.50
N PRO A 41 1.32 -2.84 -13.19
CA PRO A 41 0.69 -3.66 -12.17
C PRO A 41 -0.83 -3.38 -12.09
N SER A 42 -1.60 -4.38 -11.67
CA SER A 42 -3.06 -4.23 -11.47
C SER A 42 -3.37 -3.22 -10.35
N ASP A 43 -4.44 -2.43 -10.54
CA ASP A 43 -4.96 -1.50 -9.54
C ASP A 43 -5.34 -2.20 -8.20
N ARG A 44 -5.60 -3.51 -8.21
CA ARG A 44 -5.82 -4.31 -6.98
C ARG A 44 -4.60 -4.29 -6.04
N TRP A 45 -3.42 -4.08 -6.58
CA TRP A 45 -2.15 -4.11 -5.85
C TRP A 45 -1.61 -2.71 -5.65
N THR A 46 -2.42 -1.84 -5.02
CA THR A 46 -2.05 -0.45 -4.77
C THR A 46 -2.31 -0.01 -3.33
N THR A 47 -1.40 0.82 -2.82
CA THR A 47 -1.49 1.43 -1.48
C THR A 47 -1.29 2.94 -1.56
N PRO A 48 -1.84 3.71 -0.61
CA PRO A 48 -1.62 5.16 -0.54
C PRO A 48 -0.30 5.48 0.15
N LEU A 49 0.63 6.09 -0.58
CA LEU A 49 1.87 6.62 -0.01
C LEU A 49 2.04 8.09 -0.41
N CYS A 50 2.36 8.96 0.54
CA CYS A 50 2.78 10.32 0.19
C CYS A 50 4.08 10.28 -0.62
N ARG A 51 4.40 11.36 -1.33
CA ARG A 51 5.56 11.39 -2.24
C ARG A 51 6.87 10.96 -1.58
N ASP A 52 7.12 11.38 -0.34
CA ASP A 52 8.35 11.06 0.39
C ASP A 52 8.42 9.59 0.77
N CYS A 53 7.33 9.03 1.33
CA CYS A 53 7.25 7.61 1.67
C CYS A 53 7.30 6.72 0.42
N HIS A 54 6.66 7.13 -0.67
CA HIS A 54 6.70 6.41 -1.94
C HIS A 54 8.10 6.42 -2.55
N SER A 55 8.80 7.56 -2.48
CA SER A 55 10.20 7.65 -2.91
C SER A 55 11.10 6.75 -2.07
N ARG A 56 10.91 6.71 -0.75
CA ARG A 56 11.62 5.77 0.15
C ARG A 56 11.34 4.31 -0.20
N GLN A 57 10.10 3.96 -0.55
CA GLN A 57 9.74 2.62 -1.00
C GLN A 57 10.46 2.24 -2.30
N HIS A 58 10.66 3.18 -3.23
CA HIS A 58 11.43 2.96 -4.45
C HIS A 58 12.95 2.85 -4.24
N THR A 59 13.51 3.58 -3.28
CA THR A 59 14.96 3.56 -3.02
C THR A 59 15.40 2.44 -2.09
N SER A 60 14.46 1.73 -1.47
CA SER A 60 14.69 0.53 -0.67
C SER A 60 14.21 -0.72 -1.41
N ALA A 61 14.55 -1.90 -0.90
CA ALA A 61 13.87 -3.12 -1.35
C ALA A 61 12.40 -3.05 -0.93
N GLU A 62 11.47 -3.18 -1.88
CA GLU A 62 10.03 -2.97 -1.65
C GLU A 62 9.49 -3.73 -0.44
N LEU A 63 9.80 -5.03 -0.31
CA LEU A 63 9.37 -5.83 0.84
C LEU A 63 10.05 -5.42 2.15
N ALA A 64 11.30 -4.95 2.11
CA ALA A 64 12.00 -4.46 3.29
C ALA A 64 11.37 -3.15 3.80
N PHE A 65 10.89 -2.28 2.91
CA PHE A 65 10.11 -1.09 3.29
C PHE A 65 8.86 -1.49 4.09
N TRP A 66 8.09 -2.45 3.60
CA TRP A 66 6.87 -2.91 4.28
C TRP A 66 7.17 -3.65 5.59
N GLN A 67 8.20 -4.49 5.59
CA GLN A 67 8.67 -5.17 6.80
C GLN A 67 9.09 -4.18 7.89
N ALA A 68 9.81 -3.11 7.54
CA ALA A 68 10.21 -2.07 8.47
C ALA A 68 9.03 -1.28 9.05
N LEU A 69 7.87 -1.30 8.38
CA LEU A 69 6.63 -0.74 8.89
C LEU A 69 5.80 -1.74 9.70
N GLY A 70 6.18 -3.03 9.72
CA GLY A 70 5.35 -4.09 10.32
C GLY A 70 4.01 -4.29 9.62
N ILE A 71 3.93 -3.97 8.32
CA ILE A 71 2.69 -4.03 7.53
C ILE A 71 2.84 -5.09 6.43
N ASP A 72 1.90 -6.03 6.34
CA ASP A 72 1.77 -6.89 5.18
C ASP A 72 1.14 -6.08 4.02
N PRO A 73 1.89 -5.82 2.93
CA PRO A 73 1.37 -5.03 1.83
C PRO A 73 0.34 -5.77 0.97
N PHE A 74 0.37 -7.09 0.94
CA PHE A 74 -0.55 -7.89 0.15
C PHE A 74 -1.94 -7.87 0.77
N ASP A 75 -2.03 -8.11 2.09
CA ASP A 75 -3.30 -8.02 2.82
C ASP A 75 -3.87 -6.60 2.80
N LEU A 76 -3.02 -5.60 2.99
CA LEU A 76 -3.44 -4.21 2.90
C LEU A 76 -4.03 -3.87 1.52
N CYS A 77 -3.36 -4.28 0.43
CA CYS A 77 -3.87 -4.07 -0.93
C CYS A 77 -5.25 -4.71 -1.11
N GLN A 78 -5.43 -5.95 -0.66
CA GLN A 78 -6.69 -6.68 -0.79
C GLN A 78 -7.81 -6.02 0.01
N ALA A 79 -7.53 -5.63 1.25
CA ALA A 79 -8.49 -4.95 2.12
C ALA A 79 -8.93 -3.61 1.51
N LEU A 80 -7.99 -2.79 1.05
CA LEU A 80 -8.29 -1.50 0.41
C LEU A 80 -9.07 -1.68 -0.90
N TYR A 81 -8.73 -2.68 -1.70
CA TYR A 81 -9.44 -2.96 -2.94
C TYR A 81 -10.90 -3.37 -2.67
N ALA A 82 -11.15 -4.19 -1.65
CA ALA A 82 -12.48 -4.67 -1.29
C ALA A 82 -13.44 -3.54 -0.87
N VAL A 83 -12.92 -2.43 -0.34
CA VAL A 83 -13.71 -1.25 0.08
C VAL A 83 -13.59 -0.09 -0.91
N SER A 84 -13.22 -0.35 -2.17
CA SER A 84 -13.04 0.69 -3.18
C SER A 84 -14.28 1.57 -3.31
N GLY A 85 -14.12 2.87 -3.04
CA GLY A 85 -15.22 3.85 -3.06
C GLY A 85 -15.79 4.20 -1.68
N ASP A 86 -15.48 3.42 -0.65
CA ASP A 86 -15.80 3.71 0.75
C ASP A 86 -14.57 4.28 1.48
N THR A 87 -14.48 5.61 1.52
CA THR A 87 -13.37 6.32 2.16
C THR A 87 -13.31 6.03 3.65
N THR A 88 -14.44 5.94 4.34
CA THR A 88 -14.48 5.75 5.80
C THR A 88 -13.96 4.36 6.18
N ALA A 89 -14.38 3.32 5.45
CA ALA A 89 -13.87 1.97 5.67
C ALA A 89 -12.37 1.87 5.34
N ALA A 90 -11.92 2.50 4.25
CA ALA A 90 -10.51 2.51 3.86
C ALA A 90 -9.62 3.24 4.88
N GLU A 91 -10.07 4.37 5.41
CA GLU A 91 -9.35 5.10 6.48
C GLU A 91 -9.25 4.27 7.76
N ALA A 92 -10.28 3.51 8.11
CA ALA A 92 -10.25 2.59 9.24
C ALA A 92 -9.18 1.50 9.04
N ILE A 93 -9.15 0.86 7.87
CA ILE A 93 -8.12 -0.13 7.50
C ILE A 93 -6.71 0.46 7.62
N ILE A 94 -6.50 1.68 7.09
CA ILE A 94 -5.18 2.35 7.14
C ILE A 94 -4.76 2.66 8.58
N ARG A 95 -5.69 3.15 9.40
CA ARG A 95 -5.43 3.43 10.81
C ARG A 95 -5.04 2.17 11.56
N ASP A 96 -5.73 1.06 11.32
CA ASP A 96 -5.49 -0.20 12.01
C ASP A 96 -4.17 -0.84 11.56
N ALA A 97 -3.86 -0.81 10.25
CA ALA A 97 -2.56 -1.24 9.73
C ALA A 97 -1.39 -0.46 10.35
N ARG A 98 -1.53 0.86 10.49
CA ARG A 98 -0.53 1.72 11.15
C ARG A 98 -0.35 1.43 12.63
N ARG A 99 -1.43 1.07 13.34
CA ARG A 99 -1.37 0.68 14.75
C ARG A 99 -0.70 -0.67 14.93
N ALA A 100 -1.04 -1.65 14.08
CA ALA A 100 -0.42 -2.97 14.11
C ALA A 100 1.10 -2.88 13.89
N GLY A 101 1.53 -2.06 12.92
CA GLY A 101 2.94 -1.86 12.58
C GLY A 101 3.78 -1.08 13.61
N ALA A 102 3.14 -0.24 14.45
CA ALA A 102 3.83 0.56 15.47
C ALA A 102 4.11 -0.19 16.79
N GLN A 103 3.71 -1.46 16.91
CA GLN A 103 3.77 -2.25 18.14
C GLN A 103 4.99 -3.18 18.25
N THR A 104 6.05 -2.94 17.46
CA THR A 104 7.33 -3.69 17.49
C THR A 104 8.49 -2.77 17.79
#